data_AF-A0A6A5SB71-F1
#
_entry.id   AF-A0A6A5SB71-F1
#
_cell.length_a   1.000
_cell.length_b   1.000
_cell.length_c   1.000
_cell.angle_alpha   90.00
_cell.angle_beta   90.00
_cell.angle_gamma   90.00
#
_symmetry.space_group_name_H-M   'P 1'
#
loop_
_entity.id
_entity.type
_entity.pdbx_description
1 polymer ?
#
loop_
_entity_poly.entity_id
_entity_poly.type
_entity_poly.pdbx_seq_one_letter_code
_entity_poly.pdbx_strand_id
1 'polypeptide(L)'
;MRFVPFVALAAPVLAQYEAKPPLKPSAKPVEPHSYPPAPSLPGGPPHPPPSGSPSPPADPQKFVTPKELIKLIKLEDLLAGSQQLQTFADEAGGNRAFGSTGHNATTEWLYQTLKKTGYYNVYKQPFVELFTAATTKFTAGGEDVKVDYMTFGPSGDITGNLVKVNNLGCDVLDFPTEVTDQIALISRGTCNFAVKAANAKLAGAAGAAIYNNVPLQALSGTLGAEGDYAPVVGMTQEAGVGLLSQIGNGTVSATLLVDAIRENRTNYNVIAESKQGDHNNVLMLGGHTDSVFAGPGINDDGSGTIGTLVTALALTKFKPKNAVRLGFWGAEEFGKLGSFHYMKTINGTLSGDATEVAKLRAYLNFDMIASPNYVLGIYDGDGSAFNFSGAAGSDTIEKDFEDFYNERGIPHVPALFTLRSDYAAFLENGIPSGGLFTGAEVLKTDEEARLFGGDAGQPLDPCYHQACDTLVNLAHDAYLLNTQSIANSVARYATSFEGIPRQNATLRKRVAEMSRFQARFDDGGHAHHGQTCGAGKHLM
;
A
#
# COMPACT_ATOMS: atom_id res chain seq x y z
N MET A 1 26.92 56.48 8.41
CA MET A 1 25.86 56.73 7.41
C MET A 1 24.93 55.52 7.45
N ARG A 2 23.96 55.41 8.37
CA ARG A 2 22.59 55.97 8.40
C ARG A 2 21.75 55.71 7.12
N PHE A 3 20.75 54.83 7.30
CA PHE A 3 19.42 54.69 6.68
C PHE A 3 18.94 55.80 5.72
N VAL A 4 18.16 55.42 4.69
CA VAL A 4 16.70 55.65 4.53
C VAL A 4 16.25 55.09 3.14
N PRO A 5 15.00 54.58 2.99
CA PRO A 5 14.48 53.84 1.83
C PRO A 5 13.70 54.73 0.84
N PHE A 6 13.35 54.19 -0.33
CA PHE A 6 12.44 54.83 -1.29
C PHE A 6 11.13 54.03 -1.42
N VAL A 7 10.03 54.70 -1.12
CA VAL A 7 8.65 54.37 -1.46
C VAL A 7 8.16 55.45 -2.43
N ALA A 8 7.54 55.06 -3.55
CA ALA A 8 6.57 55.85 -4.29
C ALA A 8 5.73 54.87 -5.15
N LEU A 9 4.47 54.60 -4.79
CA LEU A 9 3.24 55.32 -5.16
C LEU A 9 2.75 55.06 -6.59
N ALA A 10 1.70 54.22 -6.72
CA ALA A 10 0.57 54.49 -7.62
C ALA A 10 -0.65 53.64 -7.19
N ALA A 11 -1.77 54.33 -6.96
CA ALA A 11 -3.07 53.80 -6.57
C ALA A 11 -3.93 53.45 -7.82
N PRO A 12 -5.16 52.92 -7.66
CA PRO A 12 -5.76 51.94 -8.57
C PRO A 12 -6.64 52.54 -9.68
N VAL A 13 -6.78 51.82 -10.79
CA VAL A 13 -7.82 52.03 -11.80
C VAL A 13 -8.94 51.03 -11.54
N LEU A 14 -10.04 51.54 -10.98
CA LEU A 14 -11.34 50.88 -10.85
C LEU A 14 -12.28 51.60 -11.82
N ALA A 15 -12.68 50.96 -12.92
CA ALA A 15 -13.99 51.14 -13.55
C ALA A 15 -14.21 50.13 -14.69
N GLN A 16 -15.44 49.61 -14.73
CA GLN A 16 -16.11 48.95 -15.84
C GLN A 16 -15.84 47.45 -16.09
N TYR A 17 -16.49 46.61 -15.29
CA TYR A 17 -17.22 45.46 -15.84
C TYR A 17 -18.59 45.37 -15.14
N GLU A 18 -19.63 45.72 -15.89
CA GLU A 18 -21.02 45.50 -15.49
C GLU A 18 -21.28 44.00 -15.32
N ALA A 19 -21.84 43.64 -14.18
CA ALA A 19 -22.28 42.27 -13.89
C ALA A 19 -23.47 41.91 -14.80
N LYS A 20 -23.25 41.00 -15.75
CA LYS A 20 -24.35 40.29 -16.41
C LYS A 20 -25.05 39.38 -15.39
N PRO A 21 -26.39 39.41 -15.29
CA PRO A 21 -27.10 38.45 -14.44
C PRO A 21 -26.96 37.03 -14.99
N PRO A 22 -26.90 36.00 -14.14
CA PRO A 22 -26.74 34.63 -14.59
C PRO A 22 -27.95 34.18 -15.41
N LEU A 23 -27.65 33.55 -16.55
CA LEU A 23 -28.63 32.90 -17.42
C LEU A 23 -29.35 31.80 -16.65
N LYS A 24 -30.69 31.84 -16.65
CA LYS A 24 -31.55 30.75 -16.16
C LYS A 24 -31.26 29.47 -16.95
N PRO A 25 -31.00 28.32 -16.31
CA PRO A 25 -31.02 27.04 -17.00
C PRO A 25 -32.46 26.70 -17.41
N SER A 26 -32.74 26.83 -18.69
CA SER A 26 -33.92 26.28 -19.34
C SER A 26 -33.60 24.86 -19.80
N ALA A 27 -33.72 23.89 -18.91
CA ALA A 27 -33.85 22.48 -19.27
C ALA A 27 -34.66 21.78 -18.17
N LYS A 28 -35.78 21.18 -18.57
CA LYS A 28 -36.63 20.36 -17.70
C LYS A 28 -35.80 19.22 -17.09
N PRO A 29 -36.04 18.81 -15.83
CA PRO A 29 -35.43 17.61 -15.28
C PRO A 29 -35.83 16.41 -16.13
N VAL A 30 -34.85 15.67 -16.64
CA VAL A 30 -35.07 14.32 -17.15
C VAL A 30 -35.26 13.44 -15.91
N GLU A 31 -36.43 12.83 -15.78
CA GLU A 31 -36.72 11.87 -14.71
C GLU A 31 -35.70 10.73 -14.72
N PRO A 32 -35.24 10.24 -13.56
CA PRO A 32 -34.40 9.05 -13.51
C PRO A 32 -35.22 7.86 -14.04
N HIS A 33 -34.73 7.22 -15.10
CA HIS A 33 -35.24 5.95 -15.57
C HIS A 33 -35.21 4.95 -14.41
N SER A 34 -36.40 4.55 -13.96
CA SER A 34 -36.59 3.45 -13.05
C SER A 34 -36.14 2.16 -13.72
N TYR A 35 -35.08 1.55 -13.20
CA TYR A 35 -34.82 0.15 -13.47
C TYR A 35 -36.01 -0.68 -12.95
N PRO A 36 -36.53 -1.64 -13.72
CA PRO A 36 -37.59 -2.52 -13.23
C PRO A 36 -37.05 -3.34 -12.04
N PRO A 37 -37.88 -3.63 -11.02
CA PRO A 37 -37.48 -4.47 -9.91
C PRO A 37 -37.17 -5.89 -10.39
N ALA A 38 -36.14 -6.49 -9.81
CA ALA A 38 -35.78 -7.89 -10.03
C ALA A 38 -36.99 -8.81 -9.75
N PRO A 39 -37.19 -9.89 -10.53
CA PRO A 39 -38.33 -10.77 -10.37
C PRO A 39 -38.33 -11.45 -9.00
N SER A 40 -39.47 -11.38 -8.33
CA SER A 40 -39.76 -12.05 -7.06
C SER A 40 -39.85 -13.57 -7.26
N LEU A 41 -39.06 -14.32 -6.50
CA LEU A 41 -39.24 -15.77 -6.36
C LEU A 41 -40.51 -16.06 -5.54
N PRO A 42 -41.32 -17.08 -5.91
CA PRO A 42 -42.58 -17.37 -5.22
C PRO A 42 -42.33 -17.92 -3.81
N GLY A 43 -42.98 -17.30 -2.82
CA GLY A 43 -42.90 -17.64 -1.41
C GLY A 43 -43.72 -18.88 -1.04
N GLY A 44 -43.10 -19.78 -0.27
CA GLY A 44 -43.78 -20.75 0.58
C GLY A 44 -44.19 -20.12 1.93
N PRO A 45 -45.16 -20.70 2.65
CA PRO A 45 -45.67 -20.13 3.90
C PRO A 45 -44.61 -20.14 5.01
N PRO A 46 -44.60 -19.14 5.90
CA PRO A 46 -43.58 -19.00 6.93
C PRO A 46 -43.76 -20.03 8.05
N HIS A 47 -42.68 -20.74 8.39
CA HIS A 47 -42.57 -21.47 9.65
C HIS A 47 -42.50 -20.48 10.82
N PRO A 48 -43.13 -20.79 11.97
CA PRO A 48 -43.06 -19.92 13.14
C PRO A 48 -41.62 -19.84 13.67
N PRO A 49 -41.16 -18.67 14.13
CA PRO A 49 -39.81 -18.53 14.63
C PRO A 49 -39.65 -19.31 15.95
N PRO A 50 -38.50 -19.97 16.20
CA PRO A 50 -38.17 -20.40 17.53
C PRO A 50 -38.06 -19.16 18.42
N SER A 51 -38.86 -19.14 19.48
CA SER A 51 -38.84 -18.12 20.53
C SER A 51 -37.49 -18.16 21.26
N GLY A 52 -36.59 -17.27 20.85
CA GLY A 52 -35.31 -17.07 21.49
C GLY A 52 -34.64 -15.84 20.91
N SER A 53 -34.96 -14.66 21.47
CA SER A 53 -34.12 -13.48 21.26
C SER A 53 -32.69 -13.87 21.64
N PRO A 54 -31.68 -13.67 20.77
CA PRO A 54 -30.30 -13.87 21.18
C PRO A 54 -30.04 -12.88 22.32
N SER A 55 -29.65 -13.40 23.48
CA SER A 55 -29.13 -12.55 24.55
C SER A 55 -27.96 -11.74 23.99
N PRO A 56 -27.82 -10.45 24.35
CA PRO A 56 -26.63 -9.70 23.98
C PRO A 56 -25.37 -10.49 24.42
N PRO A 57 -24.30 -10.54 23.60
CA PRO A 57 -23.10 -11.25 23.97
C PRO A 57 -22.64 -10.78 25.34
N ALA A 58 -22.37 -11.73 26.25
CA ALA A 58 -21.97 -11.43 27.61
C ALA A 58 -20.71 -10.53 27.58
N ASP A 59 -20.78 -9.39 28.26
CA ASP A 59 -19.65 -8.46 28.36
C ASP A 59 -18.43 -9.21 28.94
N PRO A 60 -17.29 -9.27 28.22
CA PRO A 60 -16.09 -9.93 28.72
C PRO A 60 -15.63 -9.31 30.04
N GLN A 61 -15.59 -10.10 31.11
CA GLN A 61 -15.26 -9.60 32.45
C GLN A 61 -13.74 -9.58 32.72
N LYS A 62 -12.93 -10.26 31.89
CA LYS A 62 -11.51 -10.47 32.12
C LYS A 62 -10.63 -9.58 31.24
N PHE A 63 -9.61 -8.94 31.84
CA PHE A 63 -8.60 -8.22 31.08
C PHE A 63 -7.76 -9.15 30.19
N VAL A 64 -7.42 -8.68 28.99
CA VAL A 64 -6.57 -9.41 28.06
C VAL A 64 -5.16 -9.60 28.61
N THR A 65 -4.56 -10.77 28.35
CA THR A 65 -3.14 -11.04 28.64
C THR A 65 -2.46 -11.63 27.42
N PRO A 66 -1.14 -11.40 27.20
CA PRO A 66 -0.45 -11.92 26.03
C PRO A 66 -0.59 -13.44 25.86
N LYS A 67 -0.33 -14.20 26.93
CA LYS A 67 -0.43 -15.66 26.93
C LYS A 67 -1.80 -16.17 26.48
N GLU A 68 -2.88 -15.50 26.91
CA GLU A 68 -4.23 -15.93 26.59
C GLU A 68 -4.67 -15.52 25.19
N LEU A 69 -4.30 -14.32 24.73
CA LEU A 69 -4.63 -13.88 23.39
C LEU A 69 -3.85 -14.68 22.33
N ILE A 70 -2.54 -14.90 22.53
CA ILE A 70 -1.69 -15.75 21.68
C ILE A 70 -2.29 -17.15 21.52
N LYS A 71 -2.80 -17.74 22.62
CA LYS A 71 -3.38 -19.09 22.59
C LYS A 71 -4.59 -19.21 21.67
N LEU A 72 -5.29 -18.11 21.40
CA LEU A 72 -6.46 -18.08 20.52
C LEU A 72 -6.10 -17.92 19.04
N ILE A 73 -4.86 -17.58 18.71
CA ILE A 73 -4.42 -17.49 17.31
C ILE A 73 -4.18 -18.91 16.79
N LYS A 74 -4.89 -19.25 15.70
CA LYS A 74 -4.81 -20.55 15.04
C LYS A 74 -4.53 -20.39 13.57
N LEU A 75 -3.67 -21.25 13.03
CA LEU A 75 -3.38 -21.29 11.60
C LEU A 75 -4.64 -21.59 10.79
N GLU A 76 -5.54 -22.43 11.30
CA GLU A 76 -6.81 -22.75 10.62
C GLU A 76 -7.71 -21.52 10.41
N ASP A 77 -7.77 -20.60 11.37
CA ASP A 77 -8.53 -19.35 11.25
C ASP A 77 -7.87 -18.40 10.23
N LEU A 78 -6.53 -18.37 10.21
CA LEU A 78 -5.76 -17.58 9.24
C LEU A 78 -5.97 -18.09 7.81
N LEU A 79 -5.84 -19.40 7.60
CA LEU A 79 -6.05 -20.01 6.28
C LEU A 79 -7.50 -19.88 5.82
N ALA A 80 -8.48 -20.00 6.73
CA ALA A 80 -9.89 -19.77 6.41
C ALA A 80 -10.15 -18.32 5.97
N GLY A 81 -9.56 -17.34 6.67
CA GLY A 81 -9.64 -15.94 6.28
C GLY A 81 -8.98 -15.66 4.92
N SER A 82 -7.76 -16.17 4.72
CA SER A 82 -7.04 -16.03 3.45
C SER A 82 -7.77 -16.71 2.29
N GLN A 83 -8.42 -17.86 2.53
CA GLN A 83 -9.26 -18.53 1.53
C GLN A 83 -10.46 -17.68 1.14
N GLN A 84 -11.07 -16.95 2.08
CA GLN A 84 -12.16 -16.05 1.77
C GLN A 84 -11.69 -14.90 0.85
N LEU A 85 -10.49 -14.36 1.07
CA LEU A 85 -9.90 -13.34 0.21
C LEU A 85 -9.57 -13.88 -1.20
N GLN A 86 -9.09 -15.13 -1.29
CA GLN A 86 -8.88 -15.83 -2.56
C GLN A 86 -10.18 -16.01 -3.31
N THR A 87 -11.25 -16.45 -2.64
CA THR A 87 -12.58 -16.60 -3.25
C THR A 87 -13.08 -15.27 -3.83
N PHE A 88 -12.92 -14.16 -3.09
CA PHE A 88 -13.30 -12.84 -3.61
C PHE A 88 -12.48 -12.41 -4.82
N ALA A 89 -11.20 -12.77 -4.87
CA ALA A 89 -10.36 -12.51 -6.03
C ALA A 89 -10.81 -13.35 -7.23
N ASP A 90 -10.96 -14.66 -7.06
CA ASP A 90 -11.32 -15.61 -8.11
C ASP A 90 -12.67 -15.27 -8.75
N GLU A 91 -13.67 -14.92 -7.93
CA GLU A 91 -15.00 -14.50 -8.40
C GLU A 91 -14.99 -13.12 -9.11
N ALA A 92 -13.91 -12.35 -8.96
CA ALA A 92 -13.77 -10.99 -9.48
C ALA A 92 -12.68 -10.83 -10.55
N GLY A 93 -12.26 -11.93 -11.20
CA GLY A 93 -11.25 -11.90 -12.26
C GLY A 93 -9.81 -12.07 -11.80
N GLY A 94 -9.62 -12.69 -10.63
CA GLY A 94 -8.31 -13.09 -10.09
C GLY A 94 -7.59 -12.03 -9.28
N ASN A 95 -8.24 -10.92 -8.92
CA ASN A 95 -7.63 -9.84 -8.13
C ASN A 95 -8.64 -9.13 -7.22
N ARG A 96 -8.11 -8.33 -6.29
CA ARG A 96 -8.86 -7.43 -5.42
C ARG A 96 -8.39 -5.98 -5.58
N ALA A 97 -8.10 -5.56 -6.80
CA ALA A 97 -7.67 -4.19 -7.06
C ALA A 97 -8.71 -3.17 -6.60
N PHE A 98 -8.28 -2.02 -6.09
CA PHE A 98 -9.18 -1.14 -5.37
C PHE A 98 -10.42 -0.72 -6.20
N GLY A 99 -11.55 -0.64 -5.52
CA GLY A 99 -12.86 -0.36 -6.13
C GLY A 99 -13.41 -1.44 -7.07
N SER A 100 -12.70 -2.55 -7.29
CA SER A 100 -13.22 -3.72 -8.02
C SER A 100 -14.30 -4.46 -7.23
N THR A 101 -14.99 -5.41 -7.89
CA THR A 101 -15.94 -6.31 -7.23
C THR A 101 -15.29 -7.11 -6.10
N GLY A 102 -14.08 -7.63 -6.29
CA GLY A 102 -13.36 -8.42 -5.27
C GLY A 102 -12.93 -7.57 -4.07
N HIS A 103 -12.48 -6.34 -4.32
CA HIS A 103 -12.17 -5.40 -3.25
C HIS A 103 -13.41 -4.98 -2.45
N ASN A 104 -14.51 -4.66 -3.15
CA ASN A 104 -15.76 -4.27 -2.50
C ASN A 104 -16.36 -5.42 -1.67
N ALA A 105 -16.25 -6.66 -2.15
CA ALA A 105 -16.64 -7.85 -1.38
C ALA A 105 -15.78 -8.01 -0.12
N THR A 106 -14.47 -7.78 -0.23
CA THR A 106 -13.53 -7.83 0.90
C THR A 106 -13.85 -6.81 1.99
N THR A 107 -13.99 -5.54 1.61
CA THR A 107 -14.31 -4.46 2.57
C THR A 107 -15.70 -4.66 3.20
N GLU A 108 -16.69 -5.13 2.44
CA GLU A 108 -18.01 -5.45 3.00
C GLU A 108 -17.95 -6.63 3.97
N TRP A 109 -17.21 -7.69 3.63
CA TRP A 109 -17.05 -8.85 4.49
C TRP A 109 -16.36 -8.50 5.81
N LEU A 110 -15.28 -7.71 5.78
CA LEU A 110 -14.59 -7.21 6.98
C LEU A 110 -15.55 -6.37 7.85
N TYR A 111 -16.27 -5.43 7.23
CA TYR A 111 -17.26 -4.60 7.92
C TYR A 111 -18.33 -5.43 8.60
N GLN A 112 -18.95 -6.38 7.91
CA GLN A 112 -20.02 -7.22 8.46
C GLN A 112 -19.50 -8.17 9.53
N THR A 113 -18.31 -8.76 9.33
CA THR A 113 -17.67 -9.67 10.28
C THR A 113 -17.42 -8.97 11.62
N LEU A 114 -16.80 -7.78 11.59
CA LEU A 114 -16.52 -7.01 12.80
C LEU A 114 -17.81 -6.45 13.43
N LYS A 115 -18.75 -5.97 12.62
CA LYS A 115 -20.03 -5.44 13.12
C LYS A 115 -20.85 -6.51 13.84
N LYS A 116 -20.87 -7.74 13.32
CA LYS A 116 -21.59 -8.88 13.90
C LYS A 116 -21.09 -9.25 15.30
N THR A 117 -19.84 -8.96 15.62
CA THR A 117 -19.30 -9.21 16.98
C THR A 117 -20.02 -8.40 18.05
N GLY A 118 -20.59 -7.25 17.71
CA GLY A 118 -21.12 -6.28 18.67
C GLY A 118 -20.07 -5.60 19.56
N TYR A 119 -18.80 -5.99 19.45
CA TYR A 119 -17.67 -5.52 20.28
C TYR A 119 -17.06 -4.22 19.78
N TYR A 120 -17.15 -3.97 18.47
CA TYR A 120 -16.56 -2.82 17.79
C TYR A 120 -17.63 -1.81 17.34
N ASN A 121 -17.29 -0.52 17.36
CA ASN A 121 -17.93 0.51 16.56
C ASN A 121 -17.27 0.48 15.17
N VAL A 122 -18.02 0.05 14.16
CA VAL A 122 -17.49 -0.20 12.81
C VAL A 122 -18.16 0.75 11.81
N TYR A 123 -17.36 1.39 10.96
CA TYR A 123 -17.86 2.18 9.84
C TYR A 123 -16.96 2.03 8.60
N LYS A 124 -17.54 2.27 7.42
CA LYS A 124 -16.80 2.39 6.16
C LYS A 124 -16.58 3.87 5.87
N GLN A 125 -15.34 4.25 5.58
CA GLN A 125 -14.97 5.61 5.17
C GLN A 125 -14.83 5.65 3.65
N PRO A 126 -15.81 6.23 2.91
CA PRO A 126 -15.72 6.33 1.46
C PRO A 126 -14.76 7.43 1.03
N PHE A 127 -14.02 7.17 -0.05
CA PHE A 127 -13.25 8.17 -0.79
C PHE A 127 -13.21 7.77 -2.26
N VAL A 128 -12.89 8.71 -3.16
CA VAL A 128 -12.86 8.47 -4.61
C VAL A 128 -11.46 8.76 -5.11
N GLU A 129 -10.90 7.81 -5.85
CA GLU A 129 -9.58 7.93 -6.44
C GLU A 129 -9.61 7.45 -7.88
N LEU A 130 -8.65 7.93 -8.66
CA LEU A 130 -8.45 7.51 -10.03
C LEU A 130 -7.81 6.12 -10.07
N PHE A 131 -8.53 5.15 -10.62
CA PHE A 131 -8.02 3.82 -10.91
C PHE A 131 -7.41 3.77 -12.30
N THR A 132 -6.21 3.17 -12.39
CA THR A 132 -5.60 2.81 -13.67
C THR A 132 -5.06 1.39 -13.64
N ALA A 133 -5.29 0.65 -14.71
CA ALA A 133 -4.73 -0.68 -14.93
C ALA A 133 -4.68 -0.94 -16.43
N ALA A 134 -3.96 -1.96 -16.88
CA ALA A 134 -4.00 -2.33 -18.28
C ALA A 134 -3.82 -3.83 -18.51
N THR A 135 -4.34 -4.30 -19.64
CA THR A 135 -3.84 -5.53 -20.26
C THR A 135 -2.71 -5.15 -21.21
N THR A 136 -1.56 -5.82 -21.08
CA THR A 136 -0.38 -5.55 -21.90
C THR A 136 -0.04 -6.75 -22.77
N LYS A 137 0.42 -6.48 -23.98
CA LYS A 137 1.09 -7.47 -24.83
C LYS A 137 2.27 -6.79 -25.53
N PHE A 138 3.42 -7.45 -25.50
CA PHE A 138 4.61 -6.95 -26.17
C PHE A 138 5.31 -8.09 -26.90
N THR A 139 5.55 -7.89 -28.19
CA THR A 139 6.35 -8.79 -29.02
C THR A 139 7.55 -8.04 -29.56
N ALA A 140 8.69 -8.69 -29.62
CA ALA A 140 9.90 -8.13 -30.19
C ALA A 140 10.73 -9.23 -30.85
N GLY A 141 11.26 -8.96 -32.06
CA GLY A 141 12.05 -9.95 -32.80
C GLY A 141 11.28 -11.21 -33.19
N GLY A 142 9.94 -11.16 -33.16
CA GLY A 142 9.07 -12.32 -33.40
C GLY A 142 8.76 -13.17 -32.16
N GLU A 143 9.23 -12.78 -30.98
CA GLU A 143 8.97 -13.49 -29.71
C GLU A 143 8.08 -12.66 -28.78
N ASP A 144 7.26 -13.33 -27.97
CA ASP A 144 6.53 -12.69 -26.86
C ASP A 144 7.50 -12.37 -25.73
N VAL A 145 7.50 -11.13 -25.26
CA VAL A 145 8.32 -10.67 -24.13
C VAL A 145 7.39 -10.25 -23.00
N LYS A 146 7.59 -10.82 -21.81
CA LYS A 146 6.79 -10.48 -20.62
C LYS A 146 7.05 -9.02 -20.24
N VAL A 147 5.98 -8.25 -20.13
CA VAL A 147 6.02 -6.84 -19.73
C VAL A 147 4.89 -6.52 -18.75
N ASP A 148 5.14 -5.56 -17.87
CA ASP A 148 4.18 -5.10 -16.88
C ASP A 148 3.75 -3.65 -17.17
N TYR A 149 2.50 -3.34 -16.87
CA TYR A 149 1.96 -1.99 -17.01
C TYR A 149 2.57 -1.04 -15.99
N MET A 150 2.79 0.21 -16.42
CA MET A 150 3.14 1.31 -15.53
C MET A 150 1.88 2.13 -15.23
N THR A 151 1.47 2.21 -13.95
CA THR A 151 0.23 2.89 -13.57
C THR A 151 0.22 4.35 -14.04
N PHE A 152 -0.95 4.82 -14.49
CA PHE A 152 -1.20 6.08 -15.19
C PHE A 152 -0.67 6.16 -16.65
N GLY A 153 -0.05 5.11 -17.18
CA GLY A 153 0.31 5.01 -18.59
C GLY A 153 -0.92 4.99 -19.52
N PRO A 154 -0.90 5.67 -20.68
CA PRO A 154 -2.04 5.68 -21.60
C PRO A 154 -2.11 4.40 -22.44
N SER A 155 -3.30 4.14 -23.01
CA SER A 155 -3.48 3.08 -24.01
C SER A 155 -2.69 3.34 -25.28
N GLY A 156 -2.32 2.27 -25.99
CA GLY A 156 -1.66 2.35 -27.28
C GLY A 156 -1.63 1.01 -28.00
N ASP A 157 -1.66 1.05 -29.32
CA ASP A 157 -1.39 -0.09 -30.20
C ASP A 157 -0.36 0.37 -31.23
N ILE A 158 0.89 -0.02 -31.00
CA ILE A 158 2.06 0.47 -31.72
C ILE A 158 2.75 -0.69 -32.38
N THR A 159 3.04 -0.57 -33.67
CA THR A 159 3.98 -1.45 -34.38
C THR A 159 5.09 -0.60 -34.97
N GLY A 160 6.33 -0.92 -34.62
CA GLY A 160 7.51 -0.18 -35.03
C GLY A 160 8.79 -0.94 -34.71
N ASN A 161 9.93 -0.30 -34.82
CA ASN A 161 11.22 -0.85 -34.45
C ASN A 161 11.58 -0.47 -33.01
N LEU A 162 12.42 -1.28 -32.36
CA LEU A 162 13.04 -0.89 -31.11
C LEU A 162 14.23 0.03 -31.36
N VAL A 163 14.24 1.15 -30.64
CA VAL A 163 15.32 2.12 -30.69
C VAL A 163 15.92 2.26 -29.29
N LYS A 164 17.21 1.95 -29.19
CA LYS A 164 17.96 2.12 -27.94
C LYS A 164 18.05 3.61 -27.60
N VAL A 165 17.61 3.96 -26.40
CA VAL A 165 17.81 5.31 -25.84
C VAL A 165 19.20 5.42 -25.21
N ASN A 166 19.86 6.56 -25.38
CA ASN A 166 21.17 6.80 -24.78
C ASN A 166 21.04 7.06 -23.28
N ASN A 167 22.13 6.84 -22.54
CA ASN A 167 22.18 7.07 -21.08
C ASN A 167 20.99 6.39 -20.35
N LEU A 168 20.12 7.20 -19.76
CA LEU A 168 18.97 6.75 -18.96
C LEU A 168 17.64 7.32 -19.47
N GLY A 169 17.60 8.11 -20.54
CA GLY A 169 16.36 8.76 -20.99
C GLY A 169 15.85 9.83 -20.02
N CYS A 170 16.73 10.43 -19.21
CA CYS A 170 16.37 11.45 -18.24
C CYS A 170 16.32 12.85 -18.86
N ASP A 171 17.00 13.04 -19.99
CA ASP A 171 16.93 14.24 -20.81
C ASP A 171 16.30 13.88 -22.16
N VAL A 172 15.58 14.82 -22.79
CA VAL A 172 15.04 14.62 -24.14
C VAL A 172 16.15 14.37 -25.18
N LEU A 173 17.34 14.93 -24.96
CA LEU A 173 18.51 14.73 -25.82
C LEU A 173 19.11 13.32 -25.74
N ASP A 174 18.71 12.52 -24.74
CA ASP A 174 19.09 11.11 -24.69
C ASP A 174 18.42 10.28 -25.81
N PHE A 175 17.33 10.79 -26.38
CA PHE A 175 16.53 10.10 -27.38
C PHE A 175 17.06 10.41 -28.79
N PRO A 176 17.53 9.39 -29.54
CA PRO A 176 18.01 9.59 -30.91
C PRO A 176 16.85 9.94 -31.85
N THR A 177 17.15 10.65 -32.94
CA THR A 177 16.13 11.12 -33.91
C THR A 177 15.30 9.99 -34.54
N GLU A 178 15.90 8.80 -34.62
CA GLU A 178 15.34 7.56 -35.15
C GLU A 178 14.20 7.02 -34.29
N VAL A 179 13.99 7.52 -33.06
CA VAL A 179 12.90 7.10 -32.18
C VAL A 179 11.52 7.57 -32.65
N THR A 180 11.47 8.53 -33.58
CA THR A 180 10.20 9.11 -34.08
C THR A 180 9.31 8.01 -34.68
N ASP A 181 8.08 7.91 -34.19
CA ASP A 181 7.10 6.87 -34.53
C ASP A 181 7.54 5.42 -34.20
N GLN A 182 8.60 5.26 -33.40
CA GLN A 182 9.15 3.96 -32.97
C GLN A 182 8.93 3.70 -31.48
N ILE A 183 9.40 2.54 -31.00
CA ILE A 183 9.33 2.16 -29.58
C ILE A 183 10.71 2.38 -28.94
N ALA A 184 10.75 3.25 -27.92
CA ALA A 184 11.96 3.57 -27.17
C ALA A 184 12.30 2.46 -26.15
N LEU A 185 13.51 1.88 -26.22
CA LEU A 185 14.03 0.95 -25.21
C LEU A 185 14.94 1.69 -24.23
N ILE A 186 14.51 1.80 -22.98
CA ILE A 186 15.07 2.71 -21.96
C ILE A 186 15.57 1.90 -20.76
N SER A 187 16.77 2.19 -20.26
CA SER A 187 17.24 1.61 -18.99
C SER A 187 16.54 2.25 -17.80
N ARG A 188 16.11 1.45 -16.81
CA ARG A 188 15.84 1.97 -15.46
C ARG A 188 17.11 2.64 -14.92
N GLY A 189 16.93 3.70 -14.14
CA GLY A 189 18.02 4.51 -13.60
C GLY A 189 17.54 5.49 -12.54
N THR A 190 18.20 6.65 -12.46
CA THR A 190 18.04 7.61 -11.36
C THR A 190 16.85 8.55 -11.48
N CYS A 191 16.38 8.85 -12.70
CA CYS A 191 15.15 9.61 -12.88
C CYS A 191 13.92 8.69 -12.83
N ASN A 192 12.80 9.25 -12.36
CA ASN A 192 11.53 8.54 -12.26
C ASN A 192 10.99 8.11 -13.64
N PHE A 193 10.06 7.15 -13.64
CA PHE A 193 9.47 6.60 -14.86
C PHE A 193 8.64 7.62 -15.63
N ALA A 194 7.98 8.55 -14.92
CA ALA A 194 7.21 9.64 -15.51
C ALA A 194 8.05 10.53 -16.44
N VAL A 195 9.25 10.91 -16.00
CA VAL A 195 10.20 11.70 -16.80
C VAL A 195 10.62 10.94 -18.05
N LYS A 196 10.94 9.65 -17.93
CA LYS A 196 11.31 8.80 -19.09
C LYS A 196 10.16 8.71 -20.09
N ALA A 197 8.94 8.46 -19.63
CA ALA A 197 7.75 8.34 -20.48
C ALA A 197 7.37 9.67 -21.15
N ALA A 198 7.50 10.79 -20.43
CA ALA A 198 7.27 12.13 -20.97
C ALA A 198 8.34 12.51 -22.01
N ASN A 199 9.63 12.24 -21.73
CA ASN A 199 10.71 12.53 -22.67
C ASN A 199 10.60 11.68 -23.93
N ALA A 200 10.22 10.40 -23.81
CA ALA A 200 9.96 9.54 -24.97
C ALA A 200 8.87 10.15 -25.86
N LYS A 201 7.77 10.62 -25.25
CA LYS A 201 6.69 11.30 -25.97
C LYS A 201 7.17 12.58 -26.65
N LEU A 202 7.89 13.44 -25.93
CA LEU A 202 8.44 14.71 -26.44
C LEU A 202 9.42 14.49 -27.60
N ALA A 203 10.19 13.41 -27.58
CA ALA A 203 11.10 13.02 -28.65
C ALA A 203 10.39 12.38 -29.86
N GLY A 204 9.07 12.21 -29.81
CA GLY A 204 8.27 11.65 -30.90
C GLY A 204 8.14 10.13 -30.89
N ALA A 205 8.54 9.44 -29.81
CA ALA A 205 8.34 8.00 -29.69
C ALA A 205 6.84 7.66 -29.65
N ALA A 206 6.44 6.61 -30.37
CA ALA A 206 5.08 6.08 -30.35
C ALA A 206 4.81 5.25 -29.10
N GLY A 207 5.83 4.63 -28.51
CA GLY A 207 5.75 3.86 -27.26
C GLY A 207 7.09 3.78 -26.55
N ALA A 208 7.09 3.28 -25.31
CA ALA A 208 8.30 3.10 -24.51
C ALA A 208 8.30 1.76 -23.76
N ALA A 209 9.48 1.14 -23.68
CA ALA A 209 9.74 -0.07 -22.95
C ALA A 209 10.93 0.17 -22.02
N ILE A 210 10.71 0.06 -20.71
CA ILE A 210 11.74 0.30 -19.69
C ILE A 210 12.21 -1.06 -19.17
N TYR A 211 13.50 -1.36 -19.24
CA TYR A 211 14.04 -2.59 -18.67
C TYR A 211 14.68 -2.34 -17.31
N ASN A 212 14.53 -3.31 -16.41
CA ASN A 212 15.01 -3.21 -15.05
C ASN A 212 16.55 -3.15 -14.98
N ASN A 213 17.07 -2.59 -13.89
CA ASN A 213 18.51 -2.59 -13.58
C ASN A 213 18.85 -3.52 -12.41
N VAL A 214 17.87 -4.29 -11.95
CA VAL A 214 17.99 -5.31 -10.91
C VAL A 214 17.71 -6.67 -11.54
N PRO A 215 18.59 -7.67 -11.31
CA PRO A 215 18.39 -8.99 -11.88
C PRO A 215 17.15 -9.66 -11.27
N LEU A 216 16.51 -10.53 -12.03
CA LEU A 216 15.39 -11.39 -11.62
C LEU A 216 14.14 -10.67 -11.10
N GLN A 217 14.06 -9.35 -11.23
CA GLN A 217 12.91 -8.57 -10.79
C GLN A 217 12.08 -8.11 -11.98
N ALA A 218 10.79 -8.45 -11.94
CA ALA A 218 9.79 -7.79 -12.77
C ALA A 218 9.82 -6.28 -12.55
N LEU A 219 9.43 -5.52 -13.57
CA LEU A 219 9.38 -4.06 -13.48
C LEU A 219 7.95 -3.59 -13.68
N SER A 220 7.18 -3.63 -12.61
CA SER A 220 5.96 -2.82 -12.48
C SER A 220 6.31 -1.53 -11.74
N GLY A 221 5.66 -0.43 -12.09
CA GLY A 221 5.95 0.88 -11.50
C GLY A 221 4.84 1.88 -11.77
N THR A 222 5.02 3.09 -11.27
CA THR A 222 4.03 4.18 -11.40
C THR A 222 4.63 5.37 -12.11
N LEU A 223 3.82 6.04 -12.93
CA LEU A 223 4.12 7.38 -13.44
C LEU A 223 3.73 8.47 -12.42
N GLY A 224 3.26 8.07 -11.24
CA GLY A 224 2.94 8.94 -10.10
C GLY A 224 1.57 9.60 -10.21
N ALA A 225 1.22 10.13 -11.38
CA ALA A 225 -0.06 10.73 -11.66
C ALA A 225 -0.35 10.72 -13.17
N GLU A 226 -1.48 11.28 -13.58
CA GLU A 226 -1.77 11.51 -14.98
C GLU A 226 -0.82 12.54 -15.60
N GLY A 227 -0.50 12.32 -16.88
CA GLY A 227 0.31 13.23 -17.66
C GLY A 227 0.27 12.90 -19.15
N ASP A 228 0.97 13.71 -19.94
CA ASP A 228 1.16 13.47 -21.36
C ASP A 228 2.35 12.54 -21.58
N TYR A 229 2.05 11.25 -21.68
CA TYR A 229 3.05 10.18 -21.76
C TYR A 229 2.91 9.38 -23.05
N ALA A 230 3.99 8.74 -23.47
CA ALA A 230 3.90 7.63 -24.41
C ALA A 230 3.36 6.39 -23.67
N PRO A 231 2.60 5.50 -24.34
CA PRO A 231 2.29 4.18 -23.80
C PRO A 231 3.57 3.49 -23.36
N VAL A 232 3.61 3.04 -22.11
CA VAL A 232 4.86 2.61 -21.47
C VAL A 232 4.66 1.35 -20.64
N VAL A 233 5.61 0.43 -20.77
CA VAL A 233 5.66 -0.84 -20.04
C VAL A 233 7.04 -1.07 -19.46
N GLY A 234 7.11 -1.85 -18.38
CA GLY A 234 8.37 -2.33 -17.81
C GLY A 234 8.65 -3.79 -18.15
N MET A 235 9.92 -4.18 -18.11
CA MET A 235 10.37 -5.56 -18.29
C MET A 235 11.58 -5.87 -17.40
N THR A 236 11.94 -7.14 -17.28
CA THR A 236 13.12 -7.55 -16.51
C THR A 236 14.42 -7.07 -17.16
N GLN A 237 15.51 -7.07 -16.38
CA GLN A 237 16.83 -6.71 -16.88
C GLN A 237 17.27 -7.64 -18.02
N GLU A 238 17.03 -8.94 -17.87
CA GLU A 238 17.45 -9.98 -18.80
C GLU A 238 16.75 -9.81 -20.16
N ALA A 239 15.44 -9.51 -20.15
CA ALA A 239 14.69 -9.23 -21.36
C ALA A 239 15.24 -8.01 -22.11
N GLY A 240 15.47 -6.90 -21.40
CA GLY A 240 16.02 -5.68 -21.99
C GLY A 240 17.42 -5.84 -22.58
N VAL A 241 18.33 -6.50 -21.85
CA VAL A 241 19.70 -6.77 -22.32
C VAL A 241 19.71 -7.71 -23.52
N GLY A 242 18.82 -8.71 -23.54
CA GLY A 242 18.60 -9.56 -24.71
C GLY A 242 18.21 -8.76 -25.94
N LEU A 243 17.23 -7.86 -25.81
CA LEU A 243 16.78 -6.99 -26.90
C LEU A 243 17.86 -6.01 -27.37
N LEU A 244 18.66 -5.45 -26.45
CA LEU A 244 19.80 -4.60 -26.81
C LEU A 244 20.84 -5.34 -27.66
N SER A 245 21.08 -6.60 -27.37
CA SER A 245 22.00 -7.45 -28.14
C SER A 245 21.47 -7.71 -29.55
N GLN A 246 20.15 -7.90 -29.69
CA GLN A 246 19.50 -8.05 -31.00
C GLN A 246 19.56 -6.76 -31.82
N ILE A 247 19.32 -5.59 -31.21
CA ILE A 247 19.44 -4.28 -31.85
C ILE A 247 20.88 -4.05 -32.37
N GLY A 248 21.89 -4.51 -31.64
CA GLY A 248 23.29 -4.45 -32.09
C GLY A 248 23.58 -5.27 -33.35
N ASN A 249 22.75 -6.26 -33.66
CA ASN A 249 22.88 -7.15 -34.82
C ASN A 249 21.98 -6.75 -35.99
N GLY A 250 21.11 -5.76 -35.83
CA GLY A 250 20.20 -5.27 -36.88
C GLY A 250 18.91 -4.66 -36.33
N THR A 251 17.98 -4.38 -37.22
CA THR A 251 16.67 -3.82 -36.85
C THR A 251 15.81 -4.87 -36.16
N VAL A 252 15.25 -4.53 -35.00
CA VAL A 252 14.30 -5.39 -34.26
C VAL A 252 12.91 -4.77 -34.37
N SER A 253 12.00 -5.45 -35.07
CA SER A 253 10.57 -5.09 -35.10
C SER A 253 9.89 -5.49 -33.80
N ALA A 254 8.97 -4.66 -33.32
CA ALA A 254 8.20 -4.87 -32.11
C ALA A 254 6.77 -4.35 -32.22
N THR A 255 5.87 -5.00 -31.49
CA THR A 255 4.49 -4.55 -31.30
C THR A 255 4.22 -4.37 -29.81
N LEU A 256 3.70 -3.21 -29.44
CA LEU A 256 3.28 -2.87 -28.08
C LEU A 256 1.79 -2.59 -28.07
N LEU A 257 1.05 -3.42 -27.34
CA LEU A 257 -0.36 -3.19 -27.01
C LEU A 257 -0.48 -2.90 -25.52
N VAL A 258 -1.08 -1.75 -25.21
CA VAL A 258 -1.52 -1.36 -23.87
C VAL A 258 -3.00 -1.02 -23.97
N ASP A 259 -3.85 -1.85 -23.39
CA ASP A 259 -5.27 -1.58 -23.26
C ASP A 259 -5.56 -1.13 -21.82
N ALA A 260 -5.47 0.18 -21.58
CA ALA A 260 -5.59 0.77 -20.26
C ALA A 260 -7.03 1.12 -19.89
N ILE A 261 -7.41 0.74 -18.67
CA ILE A 261 -8.60 1.18 -17.96
C ILE A 261 -8.24 2.44 -17.19
N ARG A 262 -9.09 3.47 -17.29
CA ARG A 262 -8.93 4.74 -16.57
C ARG A 262 -10.28 5.27 -16.11
N GLU A 263 -10.54 5.22 -14.81
CA GLU A 263 -11.83 5.62 -14.26
C GLU A 263 -11.73 6.00 -12.78
N ASN A 264 -12.58 6.92 -12.32
CA ASN A 264 -12.70 7.20 -10.91
C ASN A 264 -13.49 6.08 -10.23
N ARG A 265 -12.91 5.47 -9.19
CA ARG A 265 -13.56 4.44 -8.39
C ARG A 265 -13.79 4.93 -6.96
N THR A 266 -14.97 4.61 -6.44
CA THR A 266 -15.23 4.73 -5.01
C THR A 266 -14.52 3.59 -4.29
N ASN A 267 -13.79 3.95 -3.25
CA ASN A 267 -13.07 3.04 -2.39
C ASN A 267 -13.48 3.23 -0.93
N TYR A 268 -13.14 2.28 -0.06
CA TYR A 268 -13.51 2.30 1.35
C TYR A 268 -12.34 1.88 2.24
N ASN A 269 -12.05 2.68 3.27
CA ASN A 269 -11.41 2.13 4.46
C ASN A 269 -12.48 1.48 5.35
N VAL A 270 -12.14 0.40 6.06
CA VAL A 270 -12.98 -0.14 7.14
C VAL A 270 -12.31 0.16 8.47
N ILE A 271 -12.99 0.95 9.31
CA ILE A 271 -12.48 1.34 10.62
C ILE A 271 -13.32 0.65 11.70
N ALA A 272 -12.66 -0.02 12.64
CA ALA A 272 -13.29 -0.71 13.75
C ALA A 272 -12.61 -0.37 15.07
N GLU A 273 -13.29 0.34 15.98
CA GLU A 273 -12.76 0.64 17.31
C GLU A 273 -13.51 -0.13 18.40
N SER A 274 -12.78 -0.73 19.34
CA SER A 274 -13.40 -1.42 20.48
C SER A 274 -14.30 -0.47 21.26
N LYS A 275 -15.52 -0.91 21.61
CA LYS A 275 -16.46 -0.10 22.40
C LYS A 275 -16.00 0.12 23.84
N GLN A 276 -15.12 -0.75 24.32
CA GLN A 276 -14.51 -0.67 25.64
C GLN A 276 -13.08 -0.14 25.55
N GLY A 277 -12.56 0.32 26.68
CA GLY A 277 -11.22 0.91 26.80
C GLY A 277 -11.24 2.44 26.82
N ASP A 278 -10.09 3.03 27.10
CA ASP A 278 -9.90 4.47 27.07
C ASP A 278 -9.71 4.97 25.63
N HIS A 279 -10.72 5.65 25.11
CA HIS A 279 -10.71 6.24 23.76
C HIS A 279 -9.77 7.44 23.62
N ASN A 280 -9.15 7.93 24.71
CA ASN A 280 -8.09 8.92 24.65
C ASN A 280 -6.68 8.29 24.64
N ASN A 281 -6.59 6.96 24.70
CA ASN A 281 -5.35 6.20 24.61
C ASN A 281 -5.60 5.00 23.70
N VAL A 282 -5.40 5.20 22.40
CA VAL A 282 -5.78 4.25 21.36
C VAL A 282 -4.54 3.56 20.80
N LEU A 283 -4.55 2.22 20.81
CA LEU A 283 -3.68 1.40 19.97
C LEU A 283 -4.35 1.26 18.62
N MET A 284 -3.67 1.65 17.54
CA MET A 284 -4.15 1.37 16.20
C MET A 284 -3.31 0.27 15.54
N LEU A 285 -3.93 -0.60 14.77
CA LEU A 285 -3.25 -1.55 13.89
C LEU A 285 -3.93 -1.61 12.53
N GLY A 286 -3.18 -1.96 11.49
CA GLY A 286 -3.74 -2.05 10.14
C GLY A 286 -2.95 -2.92 9.18
N GLY A 287 -3.64 -3.23 8.09
CA GLY A 287 -3.17 -3.88 6.86
C GLY A 287 -4.10 -3.47 5.72
N HIS A 288 -3.63 -3.52 4.49
CA HIS A 288 -4.42 -3.04 3.34
C HIS A 288 -5.23 -4.16 2.70
N THR A 289 -6.37 -3.79 2.10
CA THR A 289 -7.37 -4.74 1.62
C THR A 289 -7.39 -4.94 0.12
N ASP A 290 -6.83 -3.99 -0.62
CA ASP A 290 -6.63 -4.13 -2.06
C ASP A 290 -5.39 -4.95 -2.38
N SER A 291 -5.36 -5.50 -3.58
CA SER A 291 -4.19 -6.09 -4.22
C SER A 291 -3.86 -5.32 -5.50
N VAL A 292 -2.70 -5.56 -6.11
CA VAL A 292 -2.50 -5.14 -7.50
C VAL A 292 -3.52 -5.77 -8.48
N PHE A 293 -3.69 -5.16 -9.64
CA PHE A 293 -4.55 -5.68 -10.72
C PHE A 293 -4.06 -7.02 -11.29
N ALA A 294 -2.76 -7.30 -11.19
CA ALA A 294 -2.13 -8.47 -11.78
C ALA A 294 -2.40 -9.79 -11.02
N GLY A 295 -2.84 -9.73 -9.76
CA GLY A 295 -2.94 -10.93 -8.95
C GLY A 295 -3.81 -10.82 -7.71
N PRO A 296 -4.03 -11.96 -7.03
CA PRO A 296 -4.95 -12.02 -5.91
C PRO A 296 -4.40 -11.40 -4.65
N GLY A 297 -3.10 -11.25 -4.43
CA GLY A 297 -2.56 -10.52 -3.27
C GLY A 297 -2.83 -11.22 -1.93
N ILE A 298 -2.65 -12.54 -1.85
CA ILE A 298 -2.99 -13.29 -0.62
C ILE A 298 -1.94 -13.14 0.47
N ASN A 299 -0.65 -13.02 0.13
CA ASN A 299 0.34 -12.53 1.06
C ASN A 299 0.27 -11.01 1.15
N ASP A 300 0.12 -10.33 0.00
CA ASP A 300 0.21 -8.89 -0.17
C ASP A 300 -1.14 -8.21 -0.53
N ASP A 301 -1.88 -7.66 0.43
CA ASP A 301 -1.70 -7.80 1.89
C ASP A 301 -2.83 -8.59 2.53
N GLY A 302 -3.19 -9.70 1.89
CA GLY A 302 -4.14 -10.65 2.48
C GLY A 302 -3.65 -11.20 3.82
N SER A 303 -2.33 -11.35 4.02
CA SER A 303 -1.77 -11.91 5.25
C SER A 303 -1.85 -10.93 6.43
N GLY A 304 -1.50 -9.65 6.24
CA GLY A 304 -1.60 -8.62 7.26
C GLY A 304 -3.05 -8.27 7.61
N THR A 305 -3.92 -8.17 6.59
CA THR A 305 -5.37 -7.99 6.76
C THR A 305 -5.97 -9.12 7.62
N ILE A 306 -5.69 -10.38 7.29
CA ILE A 306 -6.29 -11.51 8.02
C ILE A 306 -5.64 -11.72 9.40
N GLY A 307 -4.33 -11.52 9.54
CA GLY A 307 -3.66 -11.53 10.85
C GLY A 307 -4.25 -10.50 11.82
N THR A 308 -4.53 -9.30 11.31
CA THR A 308 -5.21 -8.22 12.04
C THR A 308 -6.65 -8.61 12.41
N LEU A 309 -7.43 -9.14 11.45
CA LEU A 309 -8.80 -9.56 11.68
C LEU A 309 -8.89 -10.68 12.72
N VAL A 310 -8.09 -11.73 12.59
CA VAL A 310 -8.10 -12.89 13.52
C VAL A 310 -7.72 -12.44 14.92
N THR A 311 -6.72 -11.57 15.07
CA THR A 311 -6.36 -11.00 16.37
C THR A 311 -7.50 -10.19 16.99
N ALA A 312 -8.20 -9.38 16.18
CA ALA A 312 -9.35 -8.62 16.63
C ALA A 312 -10.54 -9.49 17.03
N LEU A 313 -10.81 -10.57 16.30
CA LEU A 313 -11.84 -11.54 16.67
C LEU A 313 -11.49 -12.27 17.97
N ALA A 314 -10.21 -12.61 18.18
CA ALA A 314 -9.73 -13.19 19.42
C ALA A 314 -9.89 -12.23 20.62
N LEU A 315 -9.65 -10.93 20.41
CA LEU A 315 -9.77 -9.89 21.44
C LEU A 315 -11.19 -9.76 21.99
N THR A 316 -12.23 -10.13 21.22
CA THR A 316 -13.64 -10.06 21.65
C THR A 316 -13.94 -10.89 22.91
N LYS A 317 -13.07 -11.83 23.29
CA LYS A 317 -13.19 -12.62 24.52
C LYS A 317 -12.66 -11.91 25.77
N PHE A 318 -12.15 -10.69 25.63
CA PHE A 318 -11.49 -9.94 26.70
C PHE A 318 -11.90 -8.47 26.74
N LYS A 319 -11.59 -7.84 27.87
CA LYS A 319 -11.71 -6.40 28.09
C LYS A 319 -10.37 -5.71 27.93
N PRO A 320 -10.26 -4.65 27.11
CA PRO A 320 -9.08 -3.83 27.02
C PRO A 320 -9.20 -2.64 28.01
N LYS A 321 -8.07 -2.14 28.51
CA LYS A 321 -8.02 -0.89 29.29
C LYS A 321 -7.89 0.33 28.37
N ASN A 322 -7.17 0.19 27.28
CA ASN A 322 -6.98 1.18 26.22
C ASN A 322 -7.82 0.76 25.01
N ALA A 323 -8.43 1.70 24.29
CA ALA A 323 -9.19 1.33 23.10
C ALA A 323 -8.25 0.74 22.02
N VAL A 324 -8.73 -0.27 21.30
CA VAL A 324 -8.02 -0.87 20.16
C VAL A 324 -8.80 -0.53 18.89
N ARG A 325 -8.11 0.07 17.93
CA ARG A 325 -8.66 0.51 16.65
C ARG A 325 -7.99 -0.24 15.51
N LEU A 326 -8.80 -0.77 14.59
CA LEU A 326 -8.33 -1.38 13.35
C LEU A 326 -8.55 -0.42 12.19
N GLY A 327 -7.57 -0.34 11.32
CA GLY A 327 -7.68 0.29 10.01
C GLY A 327 -7.41 -0.74 8.92
N PHE A 328 -8.43 -1.02 8.12
CA PHE A 328 -8.28 -1.79 6.89
C PHE A 328 -8.28 -0.79 5.74
N TRP A 329 -7.11 -0.62 5.12
CA TRP A 329 -6.84 0.48 4.20
C TRP A 329 -7.12 0.08 2.77
N GLY A 330 -7.82 0.93 2.03
CA GLY A 330 -8.00 0.74 0.60
C GLY A 330 -7.01 1.57 -0.22
N ALA A 331 -6.71 1.12 -1.44
CA ALA A 331 -5.85 1.82 -2.39
C ALA A 331 -4.45 2.09 -1.82
N GLU A 332 -3.90 1.11 -1.08
CA GLU A 332 -2.49 1.15 -0.69
C GLU A 332 -1.61 1.09 -1.95
N GLU A 333 -1.98 0.21 -2.87
CA GLU A 333 -1.22 -0.14 -4.08
C GLU A 333 -1.02 1.03 -5.05
N PHE A 334 -1.77 2.10 -4.83
CA PHE A 334 -1.75 3.35 -5.60
C PHE A 334 -1.17 4.52 -4.79
N GLY A 335 -0.39 4.22 -3.75
CA GLY A 335 0.32 5.19 -2.93
C GLY A 335 -0.35 5.46 -1.57
N LYS A 336 -0.77 4.41 -0.85
CA LYS A 336 -1.23 4.49 0.55
C LYS A 336 -2.46 5.40 0.71
N LEU A 337 -3.29 5.51 -0.34
CA LEU A 337 -4.31 6.57 -0.44
C LEU A 337 -5.32 6.49 0.70
N GLY A 338 -5.69 5.28 1.13
CA GLY A 338 -6.61 5.03 2.24
C GLY A 338 -6.11 5.55 3.58
N SER A 339 -4.90 5.17 4.00
CA SER A 339 -4.33 5.61 5.28
C SER A 339 -4.04 7.11 5.29
N PHE A 340 -3.57 7.69 4.18
CA PHE A 340 -3.41 9.14 4.06
C PHE A 340 -4.76 9.87 4.11
N HIS A 341 -5.80 9.34 3.46
CA HIS A 341 -7.14 9.91 3.53
C HIS A 341 -7.68 9.87 4.97
N TYR A 342 -7.52 8.76 5.67
CA TYR A 342 -7.87 8.63 7.09
C TYR A 342 -7.13 9.65 7.95
N MET A 343 -5.81 9.74 7.79
CA MET A 343 -4.98 10.64 8.58
C MET A 343 -5.34 12.11 8.33
N LYS A 344 -5.56 12.52 7.08
CA LYS A 344 -6.05 13.86 6.72
C LYS A 344 -7.43 14.15 7.33
N THR A 345 -8.26 13.13 7.51
CA THR A 345 -9.60 13.24 8.13
C THR A 345 -9.54 13.41 9.64
N ILE A 346 -8.57 12.81 10.33
CA ILE A 346 -8.49 12.93 11.79
C ILE A 346 -7.55 14.06 12.24
N ASN A 347 -6.64 14.53 11.38
CA ASN A 347 -5.66 15.57 11.74
C ASN A 347 -6.15 17.01 11.53
N GLY A 348 -7.40 17.21 11.11
CA GLY A 348 -7.97 18.53 10.84
C GLY A 348 -7.78 19.05 9.40
N THR A 349 -7.10 18.30 8.51
CA THR A 349 -6.83 18.76 7.13
C THR A 349 -8.07 18.69 6.24
N LEU A 350 -8.82 17.60 6.31
CA LEU A 350 -10.09 17.42 5.60
C LEU A 350 -11.29 17.67 6.52
N SER A 351 -11.25 17.10 7.71
CA SER A 351 -12.24 17.29 8.78
C SER A 351 -11.60 16.95 10.14
N GLY A 352 -12.38 16.93 11.21
CA GLY A 352 -11.90 16.59 12.56
C GLY A 352 -11.15 17.73 13.26
N ASP A 353 -10.41 17.37 14.31
CA ASP A 353 -9.58 18.27 15.12
C ASP A 353 -8.25 17.58 15.44
N ALA A 354 -7.16 18.34 15.50
CA ALA A 354 -5.81 17.85 15.79
C ALA A 354 -5.69 17.09 17.14
N THR A 355 -6.71 17.22 18.00
CA THR A 355 -6.90 16.46 19.24
C THR A 355 -7.19 14.98 18.99
N GLU A 356 -7.84 14.59 17.88
CA GLU A 356 -8.14 13.19 17.56
C GLU A 356 -6.88 12.39 17.27
N VAL A 357 -5.94 12.96 16.50
CA VAL A 357 -4.61 12.36 16.28
C VAL A 357 -3.84 12.17 17.58
N ALA A 358 -4.04 13.06 18.58
CA ALA A 358 -3.35 12.97 19.86
C ALA A 358 -3.77 11.74 20.69
N LYS A 359 -4.95 11.17 20.39
CA LYS A 359 -5.46 9.97 21.07
C LYS A 359 -4.74 8.71 20.59
N LEU A 360 -4.19 8.70 19.38
CA LEU A 360 -3.40 7.61 18.85
C LEU A 360 -2.04 7.57 19.56
N ARG A 361 -1.80 6.49 20.30
CA ARG A 361 -0.56 6.29 21.07
C ARG A 361 0.48 5.54 20.26
N ALA A 362 0.05 4.60 19.42
CA ALA A 362 0.89 3.81 18.54
C ALA A 362 0.09 3.33 17.33
N TYR A 363 0.78 3.09 16.22
CA TYR A 363 0.27 2.41 15.04
C TYR A 363 1.12 1.17 14.72
N LEU A 364 0.50 0.00 14.60
CA LEU A 364 1.18 -1.23 14.20
C LEU A 364 0.78 -1.60 12.78
N ASN A 365 1.73 -1.65 11.87
CA ASN A 365 1.51 -1.99 10.47
C ASN A 365 1.86 -3.45 10.22
N PHE A 366 0.97 -4.17 9.54
CA PHE A 366 1.19 -5.53 9.13
C PHE A 366 0.89 -5.61 7.65
N ASP A 367 1.97 -5.73 6.88
CA ASP A 367 1.97 -5.77 5.43
C ASP A 367 2.95 -6.88 5.05
N MET A 368 2.46 -7.91 4.35
CA MET A 368 3.20 -9.13 4.02
C MET A 368 3.88 -9.77 5.24
N ILE A 369 3.13 -10.62 5.95
CA ILE A 369 3.61 -11.34 7.15
C ILE A 369 3.76 -12.85 6.93
N ALA A 370 3.71 -13.32 5.68
CA ALA A 370 3.68 -14.74 5.32
C ALA A 370 4.46 -15.09 4.04
N SER A 371 5.51 -14.34 3.68
CA SER A 371 6.30 -14.57 2.45
C SER A 371 6.92 -15.98 2.42
N PRO A 372 6.97 -16.66 1.26
CA PRO A 372 7.41 -18.06 1.18
C PRO A 372 8.90 -18.27 1.50
N ASN A 373 9.75 -17.31 1.13
CA ASN A 373 11.18 -17.32 1.41
C ASN A 373 11.51 -16.27 2.49
N TYR A 374 10.68 -16.20 3.53
CA TYR A 374 10.66 -15.11 4.51
C TYR A 374 11.99 -14.86 5.23
N VAL A 375 12.11 -13.63 5.72
CA VAL A 375 12.84 -13.28 6.96
C VAL A 375 11.82 -12.95 8.05
N LEU A 376 12.22 -12.95 9.32
CA LEU A 376 11.40 -12.40 10.40
C LEU A 376 11.87 -10.96 10.69
N GLY A 377 11.37 -10.02 9.90
CA GLY A 377 11.71 -8.60 9.97
C GLY A 377 10.89 -7.86 11.03
N ILE A 378 11.55 -7.02 11.83
CA ILE A 378 10.93 -6.10 12.79
C ILE A 378 11.32 -4.68 12.39
N TYR A 379 10.35 -3.77 12.25
CA TYR A 379 10.68 -2.40 11.86
C TYR A 379 11.61 -1.71 12.88
N ASP A 380 12.73 -1.17 12.39
CA ASP A 380 13.79 -0.47 13.13
C ASP A 380 13.24 0.86 13.69
N GLY A 381 12.73 0.81 14.92
CA GLY A 381 12.08 1.90 15.61
C GLY A 381 13.08 2.88 16.21
N ASP A 382 14.20 2.38 16.73
CA ASP A 382 15.27 3.19 17.32
C ASP A 382 16.25 3.75 16.28
N GLY A 383 16.21 3.24 15.04
CA GLY A 383 17.04 3.68 13.92
C GLY A 383 18.47 3.15 13.98
N SER A 384 18.75 2.17 14.84
CA SER A 384 20.10 1.65 15.08
C SER A 384 20.66 0.87 13.89
N ALA A 385 19.80 0.27 13.07
CA ALA A 385 20.21 -0.52 11.91
C ALA A 385 20.35 0.34 10.64
N PHE A 386 19.46 1.32 10.43
CA PHE A 386 19.37 2.06 9.17
C PHE A 386 19.52 3.58 9.30
N ASN A 387 19.81 4.11 10.49
CA ASN A 387 19.92 5.54 10.75
C ASN A 387 18.63 6.33 10.38
N PHE A 388 17.49 5.65 10.47
CA PHE A 388 16.15 6.23 10.29
C PHE A 388 15.25 5.73 11.43
N SER A 389 15.08 6.56 12.45
CA SER A 389 14.26 6.23 13.61
C SER A 389 12.81 6.67 13.42
N GLY A 390 11.88 5.86 13.95
CA GLY A 390 10.48 6.23 14.08
C GLY A 390 10.24 7.32 15.13
N ALA A 391 8.98 7.68 15.34
CA ALA A 391 8.64 8.62 16.40
C ALA A 391 8.87 8.02 17.80
N ALA A 392 9.18 8.85 18.81
CA ALA A 392 9.47 8.39 20.17
C ALA A 392 8.43 7.39 20.71
N GLY A 393 8.88 6.20 21.13
CA GLY A 393 8.03 5.04 21.44
C GLY A 393 8.11 3.94 20.37
N SER A 394 8.60 4.23 19.17
CA SER A 394 8.82 3.20 18.12
C SER A 394 9.91 2.22 18.53
N ASP A 395 10.94 2.70 19.23
CA ASP A 395 11.98 1.91 19.91
C ASP A 395 11.40 0.93 20.94
N THR A 396 10.39 1.36 21.70
CA THR A 396 9.68 0.47 22.64
C THR A 396 8.88 -0.59 21.89
N ILE A 397 8.25 -0.23 20.78
CA ILE A 397 7.48 -1.16 19.94
C ILE A 397 8.38 -2.22 19.32
N GLU A 398 9.49 -1.79 18.73
CA GLU A 398 10.54 -2.67 18.21
C GLU A 398 10.99 -3.65 19.29
N LYS A 399 11.43 -3.14 20.45
CA LYS A 399 11.89 -3.97 21.56
C LYS A 399 10.85 -4.99 22.03
N ASP A 400 9.59 -4.60 22.13
CA ASP A 400 8.51 -5.52 22.52
C ASP A 400 8.31 -6.67 21.51
N PHE A 401 8.53 -6.41 20.21
CA PHE A 401 8.57 -7.45 19.18
C PHE A 401 9.83 -8.32 19.31
N GLU A 402 11.01 -7.72 19.47
CA GLU A 402 12.27 -8.46 19.65
C GLU A 402 12.18 -9.42 20.85
N ASP A 403 11.68 -8.94 21.98
CA ASP A 403 11.51 -9.72 23.20
C ASP A 403 10.60 -10.94 22.95
N PHE A 404 9.55 -10.81 22.12
CA PHE A 404 8.68 -11.96 21.76
C PHE A 404 9.45 -13.09 21.05
N TYR A 405 10.33 -12.75 20.10
CA TYR A 405 11.14 -13.71 19.36
C TYR A 405 12.28 -14.26 20.22
N ASN A 406 12.97 -13.39 20.95
CA ASN A 406 14.09 -13.74 21.84
C ASN A 406 13.65 -14.70 22.95
N GLU A 407 12.49 -14.48 23.58
CA GLU A 407 11.91 -15.40 24.57
C GLU A 407 11.64 -16.81 24.02
N ARG A 408 11.50 -16.94 22.70
CA ARG A 408 11.27 -18.22 22.00
C ARG A 408 12.55 -18.79 21.39
N GLY A 409 13.68 -18.10 21.49
CA GLY A 409 14.92 -18.48 20.84
C GLY A 409 14.83 -18.48 19.31
N ILE A 410 13.96 -17.65 18.74
CA ILE A 410 13.76 -17.51 17.30
C ILE A 410 14.54 -16.27 16.83
N PRO A 411 15.39 -16.37 15.79
CA PRO A 411 16.10 -15.20 15.26
C PRO A 411 15.13 -14.19 14.63
N HIS A 412 15.57 -12.94 14.54
CA HIS A 412 14.90 -11.86 13.83
C HIS A 412 15.95 -10.94 13.17
N VAL A 413 15.52 -10.10 12.25
CA VAL A 413 16.35 -9.07 11.60
C VAL A 413 15.65 -7.71 11.63
N PRO A 414 16.40 -6.60 11.65
CA PRO A 414 15.79 -5.28 11.55
C PRO A 414 15.27 -5.05 10.12
N ALA A 415 14.13 -4.37 10.00
CA ALA A 415 13.49 -3.96 8.76
C ALA A 415 13.40 -2.44 8.68
N LEU A 416 13.76 -1.85 7.54
CA LEU A 416 13.71 -0.41 7.36
C LEU A 416 12.27 0.09 7.20
N PHE A 417 11.92 1.20 7.85
CA PHE A 417 10.74 1.99 7.47
C PHE A 417 10.96 2.67 6.12
N THR A 418 10.67 1.96 5.03
CA THR A 418 10.85 2.46 3.66
C THR A 418 9.85 3.54 3.25
N LEU A 419 8.83 3.80 4.07
CA LEU A 419 7.64 4.63 3.79
C LEU A 419 6.72 4.11 2.66
N ARG A 420 6.86 2.83 2.31
CA ARG A 420 6.11 2.19 1.22
C ARG A 420 4.90 1.37 1.64
N SER A 421 4.45 1.55 2.88
CA SER A 421 3.20 1.01 3.38
C SER A 421 2.52 2.03 4.28
N ASP A 422 1.33 1.71 4.80
CA ASP A 422 0.43 2.64 5.46
C ASP A 422 1.02 3.32 6.71
N TYR A 423 2.05 2.75 7.34
CA TYR A 423 2.78 3.42 8.43
C TYR A 423 3.36 4.78 8.04
N ALA A 424 3.58 5.05 6.75
CA ALA A 424 4.05 6.35 6.28
C ALA A 424 3.12 7.49 6.71
N ALA A 425 1.81 7.32 6.56
CA ALA A 425 0.82 8.32 6.98
C ALA A 425 0.91 8.64 8.48
N PHE A 426 1.25 7.64 9.29
CA PHE A 426 1.38 7.75 10.75
C PHE A 426 2.72 8.37 11.16
N LEU A 427 3.83 7.91 10.58
CA LEU A 427 5.17 8.48 10.80
C LEU A 427 5.23 9.96 10.36
N GLU A 428 4.64 10.32 9.22
CA GLU A 428 4.52 11.71 8.75
C GLU A 428 3.59 12.59 9.61
N ASN A 429 2.87 11.98 10.54
CA ASN A 429 2.10 12.68 11.56
C ASN A 429 2.67 12.44 12.96
N GLY A 430 3.92 11.97 13.07
CA GLY A 430 4.68 11.83 14.31
C GLY A 430 4.06 10.82 15.29
N ILE A 431 3.33 9.82 14.76
CA ILE A 431 2.77 8.74 15.56
C ILE A 431 3.81 7.61 15.64
N PRO A 432 4.11 7.10 16.85
CA PRO A 432 5.03 5.98 17.02
C PRO A 432 4.50 4.79 16.25
N SER A 433 5.34 4.20 15.42
CA SER A 433 4.94 3.12 14.53
C SER A 433 5.88 1.95 14.69
N GLY A 434 5.39 0.76 14.38
CA GLY A 434 6.17 -0.46 14.34
C GLY A 434 5.38 -1.56 13.65
N GLY A 435 5.90 -2.78 13.67
CA GLY A 435 5.26 -3.88 12.96
C GLY A 435 6.26 -4.92 12.50
N LEU A 436 5.78 -5.79 11.63
CA LEU A 436 6.49 -6.97 11.14
C LEU A 436 6.44 -6.99 9.62
N PHE A 437 7.48 -7.56 9.02
CA PHE A 437 7.59 -7.71 7.56
C PHE A 437 8.36 -8.99 7.24
N THR A 438 7.85 -9.79 6.29
CA THR A 438 8.53 -11.02 5.87
C THR A 438 9.35 -10.90 4.59
N GLY A 439 9.32 -9.73 3.94
CA GLY A 439 10.06 -9.50 2.69
C GLY A 439 9.19 -9.56 1.45
N ALA A 440 9.68 -8.94 0.38
CA ALA A 440 9.05 -8.91 -0.94
C ALA A 440 10.07 -9.39 -2.00
N GLU A 441 10.26 -8.67 -3.10
CA GLU A 441 11.17 -8.98 -4.21
C GLU A 441 12.68 -8.87 -3.91
N VAL A 442 13.07 -8.39 -2.72
CA VAL A 442 14.49 -8.31 -2.30
C VAL A 442 15.08 -9.72 -2.22
N LEU A 443 16.33 -9.89 -2.66
CA LEU A 443 17.00 -11.19 -2.64
C LEU A 443 17.44 -11.57 -1.22
N LYS A 444 17.13 -12.79 -0.80
CA LYS A 444 17.62 -13.38 0.44
C LYS A 444 19.14 -13.51 0.42
N THR A 445 19.80 -13.09 1.49
CA THR A 445 21.24 -13.23 1.68
C THR A 445 21.63 -14.61 2.23
N ASP A 446 22.90 -14.97 2.11
CA ASP A 446 23.44 -16.22 2.69
C ASP A 446 23.36 -16.26 4.23
N GLU A 447 23.36 -15.10 4.90
CA GLU A 447 23.17 -15.02 6.36
C GLU A 447 21.71 -15.27 6.72
N GLU A 448 20.78 -14.62 6.04
CA GLU A 448 19.34 -14.83 6.24
C GLU A 448 18.93 -16.27 5.93
N ALA A 449 19.49 -16.89 4.89
CA ALA A 449 19.25 -18.29 4.59
C ALA A 449 19.76 -19.23 5.70
N ARG A 450 20.85 -18.87 6.38
CA ARG A 450 21.33 -19.63 7.55
C ARG A 450 20.42 -19.45 8.78
N LEU A 451 19.81 -18.29 8.95
CA LEU A 451 18.94 -17.98 10.08
C LEU A 451 17.52 -18.53 9.92
N PHE A 452 16.95 -18.43 8.71
CA PHE A 452 15.53 -18.67 8.43
C PHE A 452 15.29 -19.82 7.46
N GLY A 453 16.35 -20.40 6.88
CA GLY A 453 16.22 -21.37 5.78
C GLY A 453 15.86 -20.70 4.45
N GLY A 454 15.40 -21.52 3.50
CA GLY A 454 15.08 -21.08 2.14
C GLY A 454 16.33 -20.88 1.26
N ASP A 455 16.14 -20.24 0.12
CA ASP A 455 17.15 -20.15 -0.93
C ASP A 455 17.78 -18.76 -0.99
N ALA A 456 19.09 -18.68 -0.74
CA ALA A 456 19.86 -17.45 -0.93
C ALA A 456 19.93 -17.08 -2.42
N GLY A 457 19.96 -15.78 -2.71
CA GLY A 457 19.93 -15.25 -4.07
C GLY A 457 18.57 -15.34 -4.77
N GLN A 458 17.54 -15.87 -4.10
CA GLN A 458 16.15 -15.81 -4.55
C GLN A 458 15.39 -14.70 -3.81
N PRO A 459 14.34 -14.10 -4.41
CA PRO A 459 13.48 -13.14 -3.73
C PRO A 459 12.89 -13.69 -2.43
N LEU A 460 12.63 -12.83 -1.44
CA LEU A 460 11.93 -13.19 -0.20
C LEU A 460 10.46 -13.58 -0.48
N ASP A 461 9.84 -12.93 -1.46
CA ASP A 461 8.57 -13.31 -2.08
C ASP A 461 8.68 -13.23 -3.62
N PRO A 462 8.81 -14.38 -4.31
CA PRO A 462 8.88 -14.43 -5.77
C PRO A 462 7.54 -14.15 -6.46
N CYS A 463 6.44 -14.14 -5.70
CA CYS A 463 5.08 -13.88 -6.18
C CYS A 463 4.56 -12.48 -5.85
N TYR A 464 5.36 -11.62 -5.20
CA TYR A 464 5.05 -10.21 -4.96
C TYR A 464 4.53 -9.54 -6.24
N HIS A 465 3.37 -8.88 -6.14
CA HIS A 465 2.64 -8.24 -7.24
C HIS A 465 2.33 -9.14 -8.46
N GLN A 466 2.21 -10.45 -8.28
CA GLN A 466 1.98 -11.39 -9.38
C GLN A 466 0.74 -12.28 -9.16
N ALA A 467 0.24 -12.84 -10.25
CA ALA A 467 -0.90 -13.76 -10.26
C ALA A 467 -0.69 -15.02 -9.38
N CYS A 468 0.57 -15.37 -9.07
CA CYS A 468 0.89 -16.50 -8.22
C CYS A 468 0.80 -16.22 -6.71
N ASP A 469 0.59 -14.96 -6.28
CA ASP A 469 0.37 -14.62 -4.86
C ASP A 469 -1.01 -15.07 -4.38
N THR A 470 -1.10 -16.38 -4.20
CA THR A 470 -2.29 -17.16 -3.87
C THR A 470 -2.10 -17.83 -2.51
N LEU A 471 -3.10 -18.58 -2.05
CA LEU A 471 -2.99 -19.35 -0.80
C LEU A 471 -1.75 -20.25 -0.70
N VAL A 472 -1.27 -20.82 -1.81
CA VAL A 472 -0.10 -21.72 -1.78
C VAL A 472 1.21 -20.97 -1.61
N ASN A 473 1.20 -19.63 -1.74
CA ASN A 473 2.36 -18.75 -1.55
C ASN A 473 2.69 -18.54 -0.06
N LEU A 474 1.76 -18.84 0.86
CA LEU A 474 1.89 -18.47 2.28
C LEU A 474 2.82 -19.43 3.04
N ALA A 475 3.88 -18.90 3.65
CA ALA A 475 4.66 -19.60 4.68
C ALA A 475 3.85 -19.70 5.98
N HIS A 476 3.24 -20.85 6.22
CA HIS A 476 2.30 -21.06 7.34
C HIS A 476 2.93 -20.87 8.72
N ASP A 477 4.20 -21.23 8.89
CA ASP A 477 4.96 -21.09 10.13
C ASP A 477 5.23 -19.62 10.45
N ALA A 478 5.74 -18.85 9.48
CA ALA A 478 5.92 -17.40 9.61
C ALA A 478 4.59 -16.70 9.85
N TYR A 479 3.55 -17.05 9.09
CA TYR A 479 2.22 -16.43 9.20
C TYR A 479 1.62 -16.60 10.60
N LEU A 480 1.68 -17.82 11.15
CA LEU A 480 1.20 -18.10 12.50
C LEU A 480 2.04 -17.38 13.55
N LEU A 481 3.36 -17.43 13.45
CA LEU A 481 4.27 -16.83 14.42
C LEU A 481 4.14 -15.31 14.46
N ASN A 482 4.13 -14.66 13.30
CA ASN A 482 3.93 -13.22 13.18
C ASN A 482 2.58 -12.83 13.76
N THR A 483 1.49 -13.55 13.45
CA THR A 483 0.17 -13.22 14.03
C THR A 483 0.12 -13.43 15.55
N GLN A 484 0.83 -14.41 16.09
CA GLN A 484 0.98 -14.55 17.54
C GLN A 484 1.76 -13.36 18.14
N SER A 485 2.74 -12.84 17.42
CA SER A 485 3.47 -11.63 17.80
C SER A 485 2.56 -10.38 17.77
N ILE A 486 1.68 -10.26 16.77
CA ILE A 486 0.61 -9.25 16.73
C ILE A 486 -0.27 -9.35 17.99
N ALA A 487 -0.73 -10.56 18.31
CA ALA A 487 -1.55 -10.80 19.51
C ALA A 487 -0.80 -10.45 20.82
N ASN A 488 0.51 -10.70 20.90
CA ASN A 488 1.33 -10.28 22.04
C ASN A 488 1.27 -8.75 22.21
N SER A 489 1.56 -7.99 21.15
CA SER A 489 1.58 -6.53 21.17
C SER A 489 0.20 -5.93 21.40
N VAL A 490 -0.85 -6.48 20.79
CA VAL A 490 -2.24 -6.07 21.05
C VAL A 490 -2.59 -6.25 22.53
N ALA A 491 -2.27 -7.40 23.13
CA ALA A 491 -2.56 -7.62 24.55
C ALA A 491 -1.78 -6.67 25.48
N ARG A 492 -0.49 -6.40 25.17
CA ARG A 492 0.34 -5.44 25.90
C ARG A 492 -0.27 -4.04 25.84
N TYR A 493 -0.47 -3.50 24.64
CA TYR A 493 -0.90 -2.12 24.48
C TYR A 493 -2.39 -1.88 24.73
N ALA A 494 -3.23 -2.90 24.60
CA ALA A 494 -4.60 -2.85 25.10
C ALA A 494 -4.66 -2.71 26.63
N THR A 495 -3.57 -3.00 27.37
CA THR A 495 -3.55 -2.91 28.84
C THR A 495 -2.63 -1.81 29.39
N SER A 496 -1.52 -1.50 28.73
CA SER A 496 -0.56 -0.47 29.17
C SER A 496 0.19 0.13 27.99
N PHE A 497 0.50 1.43 28.07
CA PHE A 497 1.43 2.11 27.16
C PHE A 497 2.71 2.50 27.90
N GLU A 498 3.15 1.66 28.83
CA GLU A 498 4.46 1.83 29.47
C GLU A 498 5.55 1.85 28.41
N GLY A 499 6.54 2.74 28.55
CA GLY A 499 7.59 2.98 27.53
C GLY A 499 7.18 3.87 26.36
N ILE A 500 5.90 3.88 25.94
CA ILE A 500 5.43 4.74 24.85
C ILE A 500 4.96 6.08 25.42
N PRO A 501 5.56 7.24 25.10
CA PRO A 501 5.12 8.53 25.63
C PRO A 501 3.74 8.96 25.09
N ARG A 502 3.07 9.85 25.82
CA ARG A 502 1.88 10.54 25.27
C ARG A 502 2.33 11.56 24.23
N GLN A 503 1.58 11.63 23.13
CA GLN A 503 1.87 12.55 22.05
C GLN A 503 1.61 14.00 22.47
N ASN A 504 2.65 14.82 22.44
CA ASN A 504 2.55 16.28 22.55
C ASN A 504 2.50 16.88 21.14
N ALA A 505 1.48 17.69 20.85
CA ALA A 505 1.27 18.29 19.51
C ALA A 505 2.51 19.03 18.96
N THR A 506 3.29 19.69 19.82
CA THR A 506 4.52 20.40 19.42
C THR A 506 5.66 19.44 19.05
N LEU A 507 5.87 18.39 19.85
CA LEU A 507 6.88 17.36 19.56
C LEU A 507 6.50 16.55 18.33
N ARG A 508 5.21 16.29 18.13
CA ARG A 508 4.66 15.55 16.99
C ARG A 508 5.03 16.20 15.66
N LYS A 509 4.88 17.54 15.55
CA LYS A 509 5.25 18.28 14.34
C LYS A 509 6.75 18.18 14.04
N ARG A 510 7.60 18.31 15.05
CA ARG A 510 9.06 18.25 14.89
C ARG A 510 9.54 16.86 14.47
N VAL A 511 9.00 15.82 15.08
CA VAL A 511 9.37 14.42 14.76
C VAL A 511 8.86 14.04 13.36
N ALA A 512 7.68 14.52 12.97
CA ALA A 512 7.15 14.34 11.63
C ALA A 512 7.98 14.99 10.52
N GLU A 513 8.81 16.01 10.81
CA GLU A 513 9.61 16.69 9.79
C GLU A 513 10.66 15.77 9.17
N MET A 514 11.27 14.86 9.94
CA MET A 514 12.22 13.89 9.40
C MET A 514 11.54 12.92 8.44
N SER A 515 10.40 12.35 8.84
CA SER A 515 9.64 11.43 7.98
C SER A 515 9.13 12.15 6.73
N ARG A 516 8.64 13.39 6.85
CA ARG A 516 8.21 14.20 5.70
C ARG A 516 9.35 14.63 4.81
N PHE A 517 10.56 14.82 5.36
CA PHE A 517 11.73 15.09 4.56
C PHE A 517 12.12 13.85 3.76
N GLN A 518 12.15 12.68 4.40
CA GLN A 518 12.42 11.41 3.74
C GLN A 518 11.37 11.08 2.67
N ALA A 519 10.09 11.34 2.95
CA ALA A 519 8.98 11.15 2.01
C ALA A 519 9.08 12.01 0.74
N ARG A 520 9.86 13.11 0.74
CA ARG A 520 10.11 13.90 -0.49
C ARG A 520 11.07 13.22 -1.45
N PHE A 521 11.82 12.24 -0.96
CA PHE A 521 12.73 11.40 -1.73
C PHE A 521 12.20 9.98 -1.89
N ASP A 522 11.05 9.68 -1.28
CA ASP A 522 10.21 8.55 -1.66
C ASP A 522 9.49 8.96 -2.95
N ASP A 523 9.91 8.39 -4.08
CA ASP A 523 9.33 8.70 -5.41
C ASP A 523 7.90 8.15 -5.58
N GLY A 524 7.24 7.73 -4.49
CA GLY A 524 5.85 7.25 -4.46
C GLY A 524 5.65 5.94 -5.22
N GLY A 525 6.74 5.28 -5.62
CA GLY A 525 6.71 4.04 -6.37
C GLY A 525 6.98 2.83 -5.48
N HIS A 526 6.34 1.72 -5.82
CA HIS A 526 6.62 0.39 -5.26
C HIS A 526 7.96 -0.21 -5.75
N ALA A 527 8.93 0.64 -6.05
CA ALA A 527 10.19 0.27 -6.66
C ALA A 527 11.27 0.19 -5.57
N HIS A 528 11.63 -1.04 -5.17
CA HIS A 528 12.61 -1.30 -4.13
C HIS A 528 14.03 -0.97 -4.61
N HIS A 529 14.48 0.26 -4.38
CA HIS A 529 15.89 0.61 -4.32
C HIS A 529 16.13 1.42 -3.07
N GLY A 530 16.72 0.78 -2.07
CA GLY A 530 16.93 1.39 -0.75
C GLY A 530 17.91 0.65 0.14
N GLN A 531 18.90 -0.04 -0.43
CA GLN A 531 20.20 -0.15 0.24
C GLN A 531 21.20 0.69 -0.54
N THR A 532 21.81 1.63 0.18
CA THR A 532 22.93 2.42 -0.28
C THR A 532 24.12 1.50 -0.51
N CYS A 533 24.41 1.19 -1.77
CA CYS A 533 25.73 0.69 -2.14
C CYS A 533 26.77 1.74 -1.73
N GLY A 534 27.75 1.32 -0.93
CA GLY A 534 28.56 2.20 -0.10
C GLY A 534 29.43 3.26 -0.80
N ALA A 535 29.63 4.34 -0.06
CA ALA A 535 30.87 5.11 0.03
C ALA A 535 30.92 5.60 1.49
N GLY A 536 31.85 5.18 2.35
CA GLY A 536 33.28 5.36 2.20
C GLY A 536 33.71 6.52 3.10
N LYS A 537 34.45 6.21 4.18
CA LYS A 537 35.13 7.19 5.05
C LYS A 537 35.86 8.26 4.22
N HIS A 538 35.67 9.54 4.51
CA HIS A 538 36.71 10.52 4.88
C HIS A 538 36.22 11.99 4.83
N LEU A 539 36.55 12.75 5.90
CA LEU A 539 36.88 14.19 5.94
C LEU A 539 35.76 15.16 5.47
N MET A 540 35.17 16.06 6.25
CA MET A 540 35.58 16.85 7.42
C MET A 540 34.35 17.36 8.17
#